data_AF-A0A2G9TKC9-F1
#
_entry.id   AF-A0A2G9TKC9-F1
#
_cell.length_a   1.000
_cell.length_b   1.000
_cell.length_c   1.000
_cell.angle_alpha   90.00
_cell.angle_beta   90.00
_cell.angle_gamma   90.00
#
_symmetry.space_group_name_H-M   'P 1'
#
loop_
_entity.id
_entity.type
_entity.pdbx_description
1 polymer ?
#
loop_
_entity_poly.entity_id
_entity_poly.type
_entity_poly.pdbx_seq_one_letter_code
_entity_poly.pdbx_strand_id
1 'polypeptide(L)'
;NWYKRFAAGDTSLEDNERSGRPRTIGDDELLRAVTANPEVTTRELAATHGCSYATIENLLHRHGYRKVLSRWIPHRLTDTQKQERVNISESLLFQPNRRNFLANLVTGDESWIMYDNN
;
A
#
# COMPACT_ATOMS: atom_id res chain seq x y z
N ASN A 1 45.08 -4.07 11.58
CA ASN A 1 45.94 -5.25 11.41
C ASN A 1 45.81 -5.75 9.97
N TRP A 2 46.34 -4.98 9.02
CA TRP A 2 46.21 -5.24 7.58
C TRP A 2 47.00 -6.46 7.13
N TYR A 3 48.20 -6.64 7.68
CA TYR A 3 49.06 -7.79 7.39
C TYR A 3 48.35 -9.13 7.63
N LYS A 4 47.60 -9.28 8.74
CA LYS A 4 46.82 -10.51 9.01
C LYS A 4 45.64 -10.71 8.05
N ARG A 5 44.98 -9.62 7.59
CA ARG A 5 43.89 -9.71 6.59
C ARG A 5 44.43 -10.22 5.26
N PHE A 6 45.51 -9.61 4.76
CA PHE A 6 46.15 -10.04 3.51
C PHE A 6 46.74 -11.44 3.61
N ALA A 7 47.38 -11.79 4.74
CA ALA A 7 47.88 -13.15 4.97
C ALA A 7 46.76 -14.21 5.03
N ALA A 8 45.53 -13.81 5.39
CA ALA A 8 44.34 -14.67 5.37
C ALA A 8 43.63 -14.68 4.00
N GLY A 9 44.16 -13.99 2.98
CA GLY A 9 43.58 -13.92 1.65
C GLY A 9 42.50 -12.85 1.46
N ASP A 10 42.19 -12.05 2.49
CA ASP A 10 41.32 -10.89 2.36
C ASP A 10 42.10 -9.74 1.71
N THR A 11 41.82 -9.51 0.43
CA THR A 11 42.40 -8.43 -0.39
C THR A 11 41.50 -7.20 -0.46
N SER A 12 40.35 -7.21 0.23
CA SER A 12 39.43 -6.09 0.23
C SER A 12 40.05 -4.87 0.91
N LEU A 13 40.03 -3.74 0.20
CA LEU A 13 40.43 -2.45 0.74
C LEU A 13 39.27 -1.74 1.45
N GLU A 14 38.06 -2.30 1.36
CA GLU A 14 36.87 -1.76 2.01
C GLU A 14 36.93 -2.01 3.52
N ASP A 15 36.32 -1.07 4.25
CA ASP A 15 36.04 -1.28 5.65
C ASP A 15 34.97 -2.35 5.82
N ASN A 16 35.15 -3.18 6.83
CA ASN A 16 34.11 -4.12 7.25
C ASN A 16 32.88 -3.34 7.72
N GLU A 17 31.72 -4.00 7.68
CA GLU A 17 30.49 -3.45 8.22
C GLU A 17 30.73 -2.87 9.62
N ARG A 18 30.55 -1.56 9.72
CA ARG A 18 30.68 -0.85 10.99
C ARG A 18 29.37 -1.01 11.76
N SER A 19 29.48 -1.22 13.07
CA SER A 19 28.34 -1.08 13.96
C SER A 19 27.86 0.37 13.91
N GLY A 20 26.82 0.63 13.12
CA GLY A 20 26.20 1.95 13.02
C GLY A 20 25.44 2.32 14.29
N ARG A 21 24.79 3.50 14.27
CA ARG A 21 23.89 3.92 15.35
C ARG A 21 22.77 2.87 15.53
N PRO A 22 22.49 2.40 16.76
CA PRO A 22 21.36 1.52 17.01
C PRO A 22 20.06 2.15 16.49
N ARG A 23 19.25 1.36 15.78
CA ARG A 23 17.95 1.83 15.28
C ARG A 23 17.01 2.06 16.47
N THR A 24 16.32 3.19 16.48
CA THR A 24 15.35 3.55 17.53
C THR A 24 14.09 2.68 17.47
N ILE A 25 13.77 2.16 16.29
CA ILE A 25 12.60 1.31 16.03
C ILE A 25 13.02 0.16 15.10
N GLY A 26 12.46 -1.03 15.34
CA GLY A 26 12.60 -2.17 14.44
C GLY A 26 11.68 -2.03 13.22
N ASP A 27 12.17 -2.36 12.04
CA ASP A 27 11.40 -2.27 10.80
C ASP A 27 10.11 -3.12 10.88
N ASP A 28 10.17 -4.32 11.44
CA ASP A 28 9.02 -5.22 11.61
C ASP A 28 7.94 -4.65 12.54
N GLU A 29 8.33 -3.85 13.53
CA GLU A 29 7.39 -3.20 14.43
C GLU A 29 6.61 -2.11 13.70
N LEU A 30 7.32 -1.26 12.96
CA LEU A 30 6.72 -0.21 12.14
C LEU A 30 5.76 -0.78 11.10
N LEU A 31 6.21 -1.81 10.38
CA LEU A 31 5.44 -2.42 9.30
C LEU A 31 4.18 -3.12 9.83
N ARG A 32 4.25 -3.76 11.01
CA ARG A 32 3.06 -4.31 11.67
C ARG A 32 2.06 -3.22 12.03
N ALA A 33 2.51 -2.09 12.57
CA ALA A 33 1.63 -0.97 12.92
C ALA A 33 0.91 -0.40 11.69
N VAL A 34 1.63 -0.19 10.59
CA VAL A 34 1.06 0.33 9.33
C VAL A 34 0.14 -0.68 8.65
N THR A 35 0.45 -1.98 8.72
CA THR A 35 -0.41 -3.03 8.15
C THR A 35 -1.72 -3.16 8.93
N ALA A 36 -1.66 -3.03 10.27
CA ALA A 36 -2.84 -3.11 11.13
C ALA A 36 -3.77 -1.91 10.95
N ASN A 37 -3.20 -0.71 10.75
CA ASN A 37 -3.96 0.49 10.45
C ASN A 37 -3.25 1.35 9.38
N PRO A 38 -3.59 1.19 8.10
CA PRO A 38 -2.99 1.98 7.02
C PRO A 38 -3.28 3.49 7.08
N GLU A 39 -4.25 3.92 7.90
CA GLU A 39 -4.63 5.34 8.06
C GLU A 39 -3.84 6.05 9.17
N VAL A 40 -2.99 5.32 9.92
CA VAL A 40 -2.16 5.89 10.98
C VAL A 40 -1.23 6.97 10.43
N THR A 41 -1.14 8.09 11.13
CA THR A 41 -0.27 9.18 10.71
C THR A 41 1.18 8.93 11.10
N THR A 42 2.11 9.48 10.33
CA THR A 42 3.55 9.42 10.67
C THR A 42 3.87 10.09 12.00
N ARG A 43 3.06 11.06 12.43
CA ARG A 43 3.20 11.72 13.75
C ARG A 43 2.77 10.81 14.90
N GLU A 44 1.68 10.08 14.75
CA GLU A 44 1.24 9.12 15.76
C GLU A 44 2.28 8.00 15.92
N LEU A 45 2.76 7.43 14.81
CA LEU A 45 3.84 6.44 14.82
C LEU A 45 5.11 6.98 15.49
N ALA A 46 5.49 8.22 15.19
CA ALA A 46 6.67 8.84 15.79
C ALA A 46 6.53 8.98 17.31
N ALA A 47 5.35 9.39 17.79
CA ALA A 47 5.04 9.49 19.21
C ALA A 47 5.04 8.11 19.89
N THR A 48 4.42 7.10 19.28
CA THR A 48 4.37 5.73 19.81
C THR A 48 5.77 5.13 19.97
N HIS A 49 6.65 5.36 19.00
CA HIS A 49 7.99 4.76 18.98
C HIS A 49 9.10 5.69 19.50
N GLY A 50 8.74 6.84 20.09
CA GLY A 50 9.69 7.77 20.69
C GLY A 50 10.77 8.27 19.73
N CYS A 51 10.43 8.44 18.45
CA CYS A 51 11.37 8.86 17.40
C CYS A 51 10.87 10.09 16.64
N SER A 52 11.68 10.61 15.72
CA SER A 52 11.28 11.75 14.91
C SER A 52 10.32 11.34 13.79
N TYR A 53 9.43 12.24 13.37
CA TYR A 53 8.55 11.98 12.21
C TYR A 53 9.36 11.65 10.94
N ALA A 54 10.52 12.30 10.75
CA ALA A 54 11.40 12.06 9.62
C ALA A 54 12.01 10.65 9.65
N THR A 55 12.23 10.08 10.84
CA THR A 55 12.66 8.69 10.99
C THR A 55 11.60 7.74 10.46
N ILE A 56 10.34 7.95 10.84
CA ILE A 56 9.21 7.15 10.36
C ILE A 56 9.05 7.27 8.84
N GLU A 57 9.04 8.49 8.31
CA GLU A 57 8.89 8.74 6.88
C GLU A 57 9.99 8.06 6.04
N ASN A 58 11.26 8.21 6.46
CA ASN A 58 12.38 7.57 5.79
C ASN A 58 12.30 6.03 5.81
N LEU A 59 11.84 5.45 6.92
CA LEU A 59 11.65 4.01 7.02
C LEU A 59 10.52 3.53 6.11
N LEU A 60 9.38 4.23 6.08
CA LEU A 60 8.27 3.91 5.19
C LEU A 60 8.70 3.97 3.72
N HIS A 61 9.40 5.04 3.30
CA HIS A 61 9.91 5.16 1.93
C HIS A 61 10.91 4.06 1.57
N ARG A 62 11.82 3.69 2.50
CA ARG A 62 12.76 2.58 2.29
C ARG A 62 12.05 1.25 2.02
N HIS A 63 10.90 1.05 2.68
CA HIS A 63 10.05 -0.14 2.51
C HIS A 63 9.02 0.00 1.38
N GLY A 64 9.09 1.06 0.57
CA GLY A 64 8.20 1.25 -0.59
C GLY A 64 6.79 1.75 -0.25
N TYR A 65 6.54 2.12 1.01
CA TYR A 65 5.29 2.75 1.41
C TYR A 65 5.27 4.20 0.97
N ARG A 66 4.10 4.67 0.52
CA ARG A 66 3.83 6.06 0.20
C ARG A 66 2.43 6.42 0.63
N LYS A 67 2.20 7.70 0.93
CA LYS A 67 0.85 8.20 1.18
C LYS A 67 0.04 8.13 -0.10
N VAL A 68 -1.09 7.44 -0.05
CA VAL A 68 -2.10 7.39 -1.12
C VAL A 68 -3.40 7.92 -0.54
N LEU A 69 -4.08 8.79 -1.28
CA LEU A 69 -5.40 9.27 -0.87
C LEU A 69 -6.42 8.15 -1.04
N SER A 70 -7.25 7.95 -0.01
CA SER A 70 -8.37 7.01 -0.06
C SER A 70 -9.29 7.37 -1.22
N ARG A 71 -9.76 6.36 -1.96
CA ARG A 71 -10.74 6.55 -3.02
C ARG A 71 -12.12 6.72 -2.39
N TRP A 72 -12.91 7.65 -2.91
CA TRP A 72 -14.31 7.78 -2.51
C TRP A 72 -15.09 6.54 -2.95
N ILE A 73 -15.80 5.93 -2.01
CA ILE A 73 -16.66 4.76 -2.26
C ILE A 73 -18.11 5.25 -2.18
N PRO A 74 -18.91 5.13 -3.27
CA PRO A 74 -20.25 5.70 -3.31
C PRO A 74 -21.21 5.16 -2.25
N HIS A 75 -21.04 3.89 -1.88
CA HIS A 75 -21.95 3.24 -0.95
C HIS A 75 -21.23 2.15 -0.15
N ARG A 76 -21.54 2.06 1.15
CA ARG A 76 -21.05 1.01 2.03
C ARG A 76 -21.96 -0.22 1.91
N LEU A 77 -21.52 -1.21 1.15
CA LEU A 77 -22.27 -2.45 0.93
C LEU A 77 -22.30 -3.35 2.17
N THR A 78 -23.43 -4.01 2.41
CA THR A 78 -23.55 -5.13 3.35
C THR A 78 -22.91 -6.40 2.78
N ASP A 79 -22.61 -7.38 3.63
CA ASP A 79 -21.97 -8.62 3.17
C ASP A 79 -22.88 -9.42 2.22
N THR A 80 -24.19 -9.42 2.44
CA THR A 80 -25.17 -10.00 1.50
C THR A 80 -25.12 -9.31 0.14
N GLN A 81 -25.12 -7.97 0.09
CA GLN A 81 -25.03 -7.21 -1.16
C GLN A 81 -23.73 -7.48 -1.91
N LYS A 82 -22.61 -7.65 -1.19
CA LYS A 82 -21.32 -8.03 -1.81
C LYS A 82 -21.42 -9.40 -2.46
N GLN A 83 -21.98 -10.38 -1.75
CA GLN A 83 -22.11 -11.75 -2.27
C GLN A 83 -23.03 -11.78 -3.50
N GLU A 84 -24.17 -11.09 -3.46
CA GLU A 84 -25.08 -10.98 -4.60
C GLU A 84 -24.38 -10.37 -5.83
N ARG A 85 -23.61 -9.29 -5.62
CA ARG A 85 -22.85 -8.67 -6.72
C ARG A 85 -21.81 -9.61 -7.32
N VAL A 86 -21.11 -10.41 -6.51
CA VAL A 86 -20.17 -11.43 -6.99
C VAL A 86 -20.92 -12.48 -7.82
N ASN A 87 -22.00 -13.03 -7.30
CA ASN A 87 -22.80 -14.05 -7.99
C ASN A 87 -23.35 -13.55 -9.34
N ILE A 88 -23.89 -12.32 -9.38
CA ILE A 88 -24.37 -11.70 -10.61
C ILE A 88 -23.20 -11.50 -11.58
N SER A 89 -22.07 -10.97 -11.13
CA SER A 89 -20.89 -10.76 -11.98
C SER A 89 -20.35 -12.06 -12.56
N GLU A 90 -20.27 -13.12 -11.76
CA GLU A 90 -19.85 -14.45 -12.22
C GLU A 90 -20.81 -15.03 -13.26
N SER A 91 -22.12 -14.95 -13.02
CA SER A 91 -23.12 -15.45 -13.97
C SER A 91 -23.04 -14.73 -15.32
N LEU A 92 -22.85 -13.40 -15.32
CA LEU A 92 -22.65 -12.61 -16.54
C LEU A 92 -21.30 -12.92 -17.21
N LEU A 93 -20.24 -13.17 -16.44
CA LEU A 93 -18.92 -13.47 -16.95
C LEU A 93 -18.87 -14.83 -17.67
N PHE A 94 -19.51 -15.84 -17.08
CA PHE A 94 -19.54 -17.22 -17.56
C PHE A 94 -20.74 -17.52 -18.48
N GLN A 95 -21.53 -16.51 -18.85
CA GLN A 95 -22.69 -16.68 -19.70
C GLN A 95 -22.31 -17.28 -21.07
N PRO A 96 -23.02 -18.33 -21.55
CA PRO A 96 -22.89 -18.83 -22.92
C PRO A 96 -23.21 -17.73 -23.93
N ASN A 97 -22.49 -17.69 -25.05
CA ASN A 97 -22.66 -16.68 -26.09
C ASN A 97 -22.52 -15.22 -25.58
N ARG A 98 -21.67 -14.98 -24.56
CA ARG A 98 -21.41 -13.64 -23.99
C ARG A 98 -21.17 -12.56 -25.05
N ARG A 99 -20.46 -12.88 -26.14
CA ARG A 99 -20.23 -11.93 -27.24
C ARG A 99 -21.53 -11.47 -27.91
N ASN A 100 -22.46 -12.38 -28.17
CA ASN A 100 -23.75 -12.05 -28.79
C ASN A 100 -24.64 -11.30 -27.80
N PHE A 101 -24.60 -11.67 -26.51
CA PHE A 101 -25.29 -10.94 -25.46
C PHE A 101 -24.82 -9.47 -25.39
N LEU A 102 -23.51 -9.24 -25.34
CA LEU A 102 -22.94 -7.90 -25.31
C LEU A 102 -23.20 -7.10 -26.59
N ALA A 103 -23.21 -7.76 -27.76
CA ALA A 103 -23.53 -7.12 -29.03
C ALA A 103 -24.97 -6.57 -29.08
N ASN A 104 -25.88 -7.16 -28.29
CA ASN A 104 -27.28 -6.76 -28.22
C ASN A 104 -27.62 -5.95 -26.96
N LEU A 105 -26.63 -5.65 -26.10
CA LEU A 105 -26.85 -4.94 -24.85
C LEU A 105 -27.09 -3.45 -25.11
N VAL A 106 -28.24 -2.95 -24.69
CA VAL A 106 -28.57 -1.52 -24.67
C VAL A 106 -28.77 -1.11 -23.21
N THR A 107 -28.12 -0.02 -22.79
CA THR A 107 -28.20 0.52 -21.42
C THR A 107 -28.38 2.03 -21.47
N GLY A 108 -28.97 2.59 -20.43
CA GLY A 108 -29.11 4.03 -20.23
C GLY A 108 -29.05 4.35 -18.73
N ASP A 109 -28.62 5.56 -18.40
CA ASP A 109 -28.62 6.11 -17.05
C ASP A 109 -28.94 7.60 -17.12
N GLU A 110 -29.47 8.16 -16.04
CA GLU A 110 -29.83 9.58 -15.96
C GLU A 110 -28.77 10.34 -15.15
N SER A 111 -28.36 11.50 -15.65
CA SER A 111 -27.38 12.35 -14.98
C SER A 111 -27.85 13.79 -14.92
N TRP A 112 -27.65 14.42 -13.77
CA TRP A 112 -27.97 15.84 -13.59
C TRP A 112 -27.00 16.70 -14.40
N ILE A 113 -27.53 17.63 -15.21
CA ILE A 113 -26.75 18.67 -15.87
C ILE A 113 -27.01 19.97 -15.13
N MET A 114 -25.96 20.52 -14.53
CA MET A 114 -26.04 21.79 -13.83
C MET A 114 -26.06 22.93 -14.86
N TYR A 115 -27.01 23.85 -14.70
CA TYR A 115 -27.08 25.06 -15.51
C TYR A 115 -26.24 26.17 -14.85
N ASP A 116 -25.28 26.73 -15.59
CA ASP A 116 -24.48 27.87 -15.15
C ASP A 116 -25.09 29.16 -15.73
N ASN A 117 -25.26 30.16 -14.86
CA ASN A 117 -25.92 31.44 -15.15
C ASN A 117 -24.95 32.63 -15.14
N ASN A 118 -23.64 32.39 -15.09
CA ASN A 118 -22.63 33.43 -15.15
C ASN A 118 -22.56 34.15 -16.49
#